data_AF-A0A9P5ISY7-F1
#
_entry.id   AF-A0A9P5ISY7-F1
#
_cell.length_a   1.000
_cell.length_b   1.000
_cell.length_c   1.000
_cell.angle_alpha   90.00
_cell.angle_beta   90.00
_cell.angle_gamma   90.00
#
_symmetry.space_group_name_H-M   'P 1'
#
loop_
_entity.id
_entity.type
_entity.pdbx_description
1 polymer ?
#
loop_
_entity_poly.entity_id
_entity_poly.type
_entity_poly.pdbx_seq_one_letter_code
_entity_poly.pdbx_strand_id
1 'polypeptide(L)'
;MTTNLAILVSHTIQETPLSVEGLTALGVLYFSLPVDFTDSKEMLENIAATRGYTNRDELEVSPETMGPAFEALLKKFFMEHLHQDEEIRHFLKGVGYFDVRNAKDEWVRIKAEAGDLLVLPAGIYHRFTLDEASYGGVIRLFKNHPKWEALNRSAETDQDECRKNYLLARSNGSFLV
;
A
#
# COMPACT_ATOMS: atom_id res chain seq x y z
N MET A 1 15.52 -3.32 -17.24
CA MET A 1 14.18 -3.52 -17.84
C MET A 1 13.23 -2.69 -17.01
N THR A 2 12.63 -1.66 -17.58
CA THR A 2 11.67 -0.79 -16.89
C THR A 2 10.39 -1.59 -16.64
N THR A 3 10.16 -1.99 -15.39
CA THR A 3 8.85 -2.50 -14.96
C THR A 3 7.85 -1.36 -15.10
N ASN A 4 6.98 -1.47 -16.10
CA ASN A 4 5.87 -0.55 -16.28
C ASN A 4 4.89 -0.80 -15.14
N LEU A 5 4.91 0.04 -14.10
CA LEU A 5 3.79 0.12 -13.17
C LEU A 5 2.55 0.53 -13.96
N ALA A 6 1.56 -0.35 -14.06
CA ALA A 6 0.22 0.04 -14.45
C ALA A 6 -0.42 0.76 -13.24
N ILE A 7 -0.12 2.04 -13.08
CA ILE A 7 -0.84 2.91 -12.14
C ILE A 7 -2.00 3.55 -12.93
N LEU A 8 -3.23 3.15 -12.59
CA LEU A 8 -4.44 3.56 -13.30
C LEU A 8 -5.21 4.59 -12.47
N VAL A 9 -5.38 5.81 -12.97
CA VAL A 9 -6.30 6.77 -12.35
C VAL A 9 -7.73 6.43 -12.81
N SER A 10 -8.52 5.84 -11.92
CA SER A 10 -9.91 5.50 -12.21
C SER A 10 -10.78 6.73 -11.96
N HIS A 11 -11.12 7.48 -13.02
CA HIS A 11 -12.45 8.12 -13.25
C HIS A 11 -12.54 9.09 -14.44
N THR A 12 -11.52 9.19 -15.29
CA THR A 12 -11.67 9.83 -16.62
C THR A 12 -11.50 8.77 -17.70
N ILE A 13 -12.16 8.95 -18.84
CA ILE A 13 -12.25 8.04 -20.02
C ILE A 13 -10.86 7.75 -20.66
N GLN A 14 -9.78 8.16 -20.00
CA GLN A 14 -8.42 8.02 -20.44
C GLN A 14 -7.57 7.59 -19.24
N GLU A 15 -7.19 6.31 -19.21
CA GLU A 15 -6.23 5.77 -18.27
C GLU A 15 -4.92 6.54 -18.43
N THR A 16 -4.61 7.41 -17.47
CA THR A 16 -3.34 8.15 -17.47
C THR A 16 -2.39 7.45 -16.51
N PRO A 17 -1.29 6.86 -17.01
CA PRO A 17 -0.28 6.26 -16.15
C PRO A 17 0.27 7.32 -15.20
N LEU A 18 0.26 7.05 -13.89
CA LEU A 18 1.01 7.86 -12.94
C LEU A 18 2.48 7.39 -12.94
N SER A 19 3.43 8.31 -12.84
CA SER A 19 4.84 7.93 -12.67
C SER A 19 5.15 7.56 -11.22
N VAL A 20 6.32 6.96 -10.97
CA VAL A 20 6.81 6.68 -9.61
C VAL A 20 6.94 7.99 -8.83
N GLU A 21 7.41 9.07 -9.45
CA GLU A 21 7.47 10.40 -8.84
C GLU A 21 6.08 10.92 -8.47
N GLY A 22 5.06 10.61 -9.27
CA GLY A 22 3.67 10.92 -8.96
C GLY A 22 3.16 10.17 -7.72
N LEU A 23 3.56 8.91 -7.52
CA LEU A 23 3.30 8.18 -6.28
C LEU A 23 4.06 8.78 -5.09
N THR A 24 5.33 9.14 -5.31
CA THR A 24 6.16 9.79 -4.29
C THR A 24 5.58 11.15 -3.87
N ALA A 25 4.96 11.90 -4.78
CA ALA A 25 4.23 13.13 -4.45
C ALA A 25 3.01 12.89 -3.53
N LEU A 26 2.47 11.67 -3.50
CA LEU A 26 1.44 11.23 -2.55
C LEU A 26 2.05 10.61 -1.27
N GLY A 27 3.37 10.58 -1.14
CA GLY A 27 4.10 9.92 -0.06
C GLY A 27 4.15 8.39 -0.18
N VAL A 28 3.62 7.82 -1.26
CA VAL A 28 3.69 6.38 -1.53
C VAL A 28 5.06 6.05 -2.10
N LEU A 29 5.77 5.14 -1.45
CA LEU A 29 7.03 4.61 -1.96
C LEU A 29 6.81 3.28 -2.65
N TYR A 30 7.51 3.09 -3.75
CA TYR A 30 7.51 1.86 -4.53
C TYR A 30 8.95 1.36 -4.70
N PHE A 31 9.14 0.07 -4.52
CA PHE A 31 10.39 -0.61 -4.82
C PHE A 31 10.10 -1.88 -5.62
N SER A 32 10.87 -2.10 -6.68
CA SER A 32 10.85 -3.35 -7.44
C SER A 32 11.99 -4.23 -6.95
N LEU A 33 11.66 -5.28 -6.21
CA LEU A 33 12.62 -6.27 -5.75
C LEU A 33 12.67 -7.41 -6.77
N PRO A 34 13.84 -8.03 -6.99
CA PRO A 34 13.95 -9.24 -7.80
C PRO A 34 12.98 -10.31 -7.31
N VAL A 35 12.48 -11.17 -8.21
CA VAL A 35 11.67 -12.33 -7.77
C VAL A 35 12.57 -13.46 -7.24
N ASP A 36 13.89 -13.35 -7.44
CA ASP A 36 14.88 -14.22 -6.79
C ASP A 36 14.86 -14.00 -5.27
N PHE A 37 14.69 -15.08 -4.51
CA PHE A 37 14.53 -15.00 -3.06
C PHE A 37 15.79 -14.51 -2.33
N THR A 38 16.98 -14.74 -2.88
CA THR A 38 18.24 -14.35 -2.23
C THR A 38 18.44 -12.84 -2.36
N ASP A 39 18.36 -12.32 -3.58
CA ASP A 39 18.59 -10.90 -3.85
C ASP A 39 17.46 -10.03 -3.27
N SER A 40 16.21 -10.50 -3.34
CA SER A 40 15.06 -9.80 -2.75
C SER A 40 15.17 -9.69 -1.24
N LYS A 41 15.66 -10.74 -0.57
CA LYS A 41 15.89 -10.71 0.87
C LYS A 41 16.90 -9.65 1.25
N GLU A 42 18.05 -9.58 0.57
CA GLU A 42 19.07 -8.57 0.87
C GLU A 42 18.52 -7.14 0.69
N MET A 43 17.82 -6.88 -0.42
CA MET A 43 17.18 -5.57 -0.65
C MET A 43 16.12 -5.26 0.41
N LEU A 44 15.28 -6.23 0.77
CA LEU A 44 14.26 -6.06 1.80
C LEU A 44 14.88 -5.75 3.17
N GLU A 45 15.97 -6.43 3.54
CA GLU A 45 16.70 -6.14 4.78
C GLU A 45 17.29 -4.72 4.77
N ASN A 46 17.85 -4.28 3.65
CA ASN A 46 18.41 -2.93 3.54
C ASN A 46 17.31 -1.86 3.69
N ILE A 47 16.15 -2.07 3.07
CA ILE A 47 14.98 -1.18 3.22
C ILE A 47 14.48 -1.20 4.66
N ALA A 48 14.34 -2.38 5.26
CA ALA A 48 13.91 -2.54 6.65
C ALA A 48 14.85 -1.85 7.64
N ALA A 49 16.17 -2.03 7.49
CA ALA A 49 17.17 -1.38 8.32
C ALA A 49 17.13 0.15 8.16
N THR A 50 17.08 0.65 6.93
CA THR A 50 17.03 2.10 6.63
C THR A 50 15.80 2.77 7.22
N ARG A 51 14.66 2.07 7.21
CA ARG A 51 13.37 2.61 7.64
C ARG A 51 12.96 2.22 9.06
N GLY A 52 13.80 1.45 9.76
CA GLY A 52 13.57 1.01 11.12
C GLY A 52 12.43 -0.01 11.26
N TYR A 53 12.22 -0.87 10.27
CA TYR A 53 11.23 -1.95 10.34
C TYR A 53 11.80 -3.14 11.12
N THR A 54 11.38 -3.28 12.38
CA THR A 54 11.92 -4.28 13.31
C THR A 54 11.08 -5.55 13.38
N ASN A 55 9.86 -5.53 12.85
CA ASN A 55 8.92 -6.65 12.90
C ASN A 55 8.38 -6.97 11.50
N ARG A 56 8.06 -8.25 11.27
CA ARG A 56 7.43 -8.72 10.03
C ARG A 56 6.66 -10.01 10.23
N ASP A 57 5.73 -10.30 9.33
CA ASP A 57 5.10 -11.60 9.17
C ASP A 57 4.72 -11.86 7.70
N GLU A 58 4.29 -13.09 7.42
CA GLU A 58 3.76 -13.50 6.12
C GLU A 58 2.25 -13.70 6.21
N LEU A 59 1.53 -13.24 5.20
CA LEU A 59 0.09 -13.38 5.09
C LEU A 59 -0.28 -13.90 3.70
N GLU A 60 -1.07 -14.96 3.67
CA GLU A 60 -1.66 -15.50 2.45
C GLU A 60 -3.18 -15.36 2.49
N VAL A 61 -3.72 -14.60 1.55
CA VAL A 61 -5.14 -14.27 1.46
C VAL A 61 -5.74 -14.98 0.25
N SER A 62 -6.60 -15.96 0.50
CA SER A 62 -7.39 -16.66 -0.50
C SER A 62 -8.65 -17.26 0.13
N PRO A 63 -9.66 -17.66 -0.66
CA PRO A 63 -10.80 -18.40 -0.14
C PRO A 63 -10.39 -19.67 0.62
N GLU A 64 -9.34 -20.35 0.17
CA GLU A 64 -8.82 -21.58 0.78
C GLU A 64 -8.16 -21.30 2.14
N THR A 65 -7.28 -20.31 2.21
CA THR A 65 -6.54 -19.98 3.44
C THR A 65 -7.39 -19.27 4.50
N MET A 66 -8.40 -18.50 4.07
CA MET A 66 -9.24 -17.69 4.96
C MET A 66 -10.60 -18.34 5.26
N GLY A 67 -11.03 -19.31 4.45
CA GLY A 67 -12.30 -20.00 4.59
C GLY A 67 -13.50 -19.02 4.64
N PRO A 68 -14.49 -19.25 5.52
CA PRO A 68 -15.69 -18.41 5.62
C PRO A 68 -15.42 -16.93 5.94
N ALA A 69 -14.24 -16.59 6.47
CA ALA A 69 -13.89 -15.22 6.80
C ALA A 69 -13.42 -14.39 5.59
N PHE A 70 -13.11 -15.05 4.46
CA PHE A 70 -12.52 -14.42 3.28
C PHE A 70 -13.30 -13.17 2.81
N GLU A 71 -14.59 -13.32 2.53
CA GLU A 71 -15.44 -12.24 2.00
C GLU A 71 -15.55 -11.07 2.98
N ALA A 72 -15.71 -11.36 4.27
CA ALA A 72 -15.81 -10.33 5.30
C ALA A 72 -14.49 -9.56 5.46
N LEU A 73 -13.37 -10.28 5.37
CA LEU A 73 -12.03 -9.70 5.45
C LEU A 73 -11.72 -8.82 4.24
N LEU A 74 -12.01 -9.31 3.02
CA LEU A 74 -11.80 -8.56 1.79
C LEU A 74 -12.68 -7.30 1.74
N LYS A 75 -13.94 -7.40 2.18
CA LYS A 75 -14.82 -6.24 2.33
C LYS A 75 -14.28 -5.21 3.32
N LYS A 76 -13.67 -5.66 4.43
CA LYS A 76 -13.02 -4.77 5.40
C LYS A 76 -11.83 -4.05 4.77
N PHE A 77 -10.97 -4.76 4.04
CA PHE A 77 -9.83 -4.17 3.34
C PHE A 77 -10.24 -3.18 2.25
N PHE A 78 -11.38 -3.41 1.60
CA PHE A 78 -11.87 -2.55 0.51
C PHE A 78 -12.63 -1.31 0.99
N MET A 79 -13.04 -1.27 2.26
CA MET A 79 -13.61 -0.07 2.86
C MET A 79 -12.52 1.01 2.95
N GLU A 80 -12.81 2.23 2.51
CA GLU A 80 -11.83 3.33 2.55
C GLU A 80 -11.43 3.67 3.99
N HIS A 81 -10.14 3.60 4.29
CA HIS A 81 -9.59 3.80 5.62
C HIS A 81 -8.18 4.42 5.59
N LEU A 82 -7.67 4.77 6.77
CA LEU A 82 -6.28 5.12 6.98
C LEU A 82 -5.70 4.35 8.17
N HIS A 83 -4.37 4.36 8.26
CA HIS A 83 -3.62 3.88 9.41
C HIS A 83 -2.79 5.02 10.01
N GLN A 84 -2.57 4.96 11.32
CA GLN A 84 -1.70 5.89 12.05
C GLN A 84 -0.20 5.55 11.88
N ASP A 85 0.10 4.36 11.36
CA ASP A 85 1.43 3.90 11.00
C ASP A 85 1.51 3.67 9.48
N GLU A 86 2.73 3.48 8.96
CA GLU A 86 2.94 3.07 7.57
C GLU A 86 2.34 1.68 7.31
N GLU A 87 1.69 1.51 6.15
CA GLU A 87 1.27 0.21 5.66
C GLU A 87 2.29 -0.29 4.63
N ILE A 88 3.07 -1.31 5.01
CA ILE A 88 4.12 -1.88 4.16
C ILE A 88 3.73 -3.28 3.69
N ARG A 89 3.78 -3.51 2.37
CA ARG A 89 3.41 -4.78 1.73
C ARG A 89 4.42 -5.13 0.66
N HIS A 90 5.11 -6.26 0.84
CA HIS A 90 5.93 -6.88 -0.19
C HIS A 90 5.18 -8.06 -0.78
N PHE A 91 4.85 -8.02 -2.06
CA PHE A 91 4.14 -9.09 -2.75
C PHE A 91 5.13 -10.20 -3.13
N LEU A 92 4.84 -11.41 -2.62
CA LEU A 92 5.56 -12.64 -2.97
C LEU A 92 4.88 -13.36 -4.13
N LYS A 93 3.54 -13.25 -4.22
CA LYS A 93 2.71 -14.01 -5.17
C LYS A 93 1.33 -13.39 -5.32
N GLY A 94 0.68 -13.67 -6.45
CA GLY A 94 -0.65 -13.16 -6.77
C GLY A 94 -0.62 -11.69 -7.17
N VAL A 95 -1.82 -11.11 -7.27
CA VAL A 95 -2.03 -9.72 -7.69
C VAL A 95 -3.03 -9.05 -6.76
N GLY A 96 -2.75 -7.81 -6.40
CA GLY A 96 -3.66 -6.96 -5.66
C GLY A 96 -3.66 -5.52 -6.16
N TYR A 97 -4.68 -4.78 -5.76
CA TYR A 97 -4.87 -3.38 -6.09
C TYR A 97 -4.96 -2.56 -4.82
N PHE A 98 -4.09 -1.56 -4.70
CA PHE A 98 -4.24 -0.48 -3.72
C PHE A 98 -4.83 0.73 -4.42
N ASP A 99 -5.99 1.17 -3.97
CA ASP A 99 -6.52 2.46 -4.39
C ASP A 99 -6.15 3.50 -3.33
N VAL A 100 -5.54 4.62 -3.72
CA VAL A 100 -5.17 5.74 -2.84
C VAL A 100 -5.79 7.04 -3.32
N ARG A 101 -6.06 7.98 -2.40
CA ARG A 101 -6.58 9.31 -2.75
C ARG A 101 -5.46 10.27 -3.18
N ASN A 102 -5.59 10.87 -4.36
CA ASN A 102 -4.68 11.92 -4.83
C ASN A 102 -4.95 13.28 -4.16
N ALA A 103 -4.26 14.33 -4.62
CA ALA A 103 -4.43 15.70 -4.11
C ALA A 103 -5.84 16.28 -4.32
N LYS A 104 -6.55 15.83 -5.36
CA LYS A 104 -7.93 16.22 -5.70
C LYS A 104 -8.97 15.28 -5.08
N ASP A 105 -8.54 14.37 -4.21
CA ASP A 105 -9.38 13.34 -3.60
C ASP A 105 -9.99 12.35 -4.61
N GLU A 106 -9.31 12.13 -5.74
CA GLU A 106 -9.67 11.12 -6.74
C GLU A 106 -8.90 9.81 -6.51
N TRP A 107 -9.45 8.69 -6.97
CA TRP A 107 -8.80 7.39 -6.83
C TRP A 107 -7.66 7.18 -7.83
N VAL A 108 -6.52 6.77 -7.30
CA VAL A 108 -5.37 6.25 -8.04
C VAL A 108 -5.23 4.78 -7.68
N ARG A 109 -5.38 3.90 -8.66
CA ARG A 109 -5.21 2.45 -8.51
C ARG A 109 -3.77 2.06 -8.82
N ILE A 110 -3.16 1.32 -7.90
CA ILE A 110 -1.82 0.78 -8.00
C ILE A 110 -1.96 -0.73 -8.06
N LYS A 111 -1.60 -1.33 -9.19
CA LYS A 111 -1.45 -2.79 -9.29
C LYS A 111 -0.14 -3.19 -8.61
N ALA A 112 -0.20 -4.17 -7.72
CA ALA A 112 0.95 -4.80 -7.09
C ALA A 112 0.97 -6.29 -7.40
N GLU A 113 2.13 -6.81 -7.78
CA GLU A 113 2.37 -8.22 -8.10
C GLU A 113 3.71 -8.69 -7.52
N ALA A 114 4.05 -9.96 -7.71
CA ALA A 114 5.26 -10.55 -7.13
C ALA A 114 6.53 -9.73 -7.43
N GLY A 115 7.29 -9.39 -6.39
CA GLY A 115 8.47 -8.52 -6.47
C GLY A 115 8.19 -7.08 -6.06
N ASP A 116 6.93 -6.64 -6.06
CA ASP A 116 6.60 -5.26 -5.68
C ASP A 116 6.62 -5.08 -4.16
N LEU A 117 7.21 -3.98 -3.69
CA LEU A 117 7.10 -3.49 -2.32
C LEU A 117 6.46 -2.10 -2.35
N LEU A 118 5.35 -1.95 -1.66
CA LEU A 118 4.67 -0.68 -1.45
C LEU A 118 4.77 -0.25 0.01
N VAL A 119 5.01 1.04 0.22
CA VAL A 119 4.91 1.73 1.50
C VAL A 119 3.87 2.82 1.38
N LEU A 120 2.72 2.64 2.01
CA LEU A 120 1.70 3.67 2.14
C LEU A 120 2.01 4.50 3.40
N PRO A 121 2.06 5.84 3.31
CA PRO A 121 2.37 6.68 4.46
C PRO A 121 1.21 6.69 5.46
N ALA A 122 1.53 6.85 6.74
CA ALA A 122 0.50 7.10 7.76
C ALA A 122 -0.40 8.27 7.36
N GLY A 123 -1.70 8.14 7.59
CA GLY A 123 -2.69 9.18 7.29
C GLY A 123 -3.19 9.26 5.84
N ILE A 124 -2.68 8.45 4.90
CA ILE A 124 -3.26 8.37 3.56
C ILE A 124 -4.56 7.56 3.57
N TYR A 125 -5.60 8.08 2.90
CA TYR A 125 -6.79 7.29 2.63
C TYR A 125 -6.51 6.30 1.50
N HIS A 126 -6.78 5.04 1.78
CA HIS A 126 -6.56 3.95 0.86
C HIS A 126 -7.56 2.81 1.09
N ARG A 127 -7.53 1.84 0.18
CA ARG A 127 -8.22 0.56 0.29
C ARG A 127 -7.51 -0.50 -0.53
N PHE A 128 -7.78 -1.76 -0.24
CA PHE A 128 -7.17 -2.90 -0.90
C PHE A 128 -8.21 -3.88 -1.43
N THR A 129 -7.95 -4.47 -2.60
CA THR A 129 -8.66 -5.65 -3.10
C THR A 129 -7.71 -6.57 -3.84
N LEU A 130 -8.05 -7.86 -3.90
CA LEU A 130 -7.43 -8.82 -4.82
C LEU A 130 -8.01 -8.64 -6.22
N ASP A 131 -7.33 -9.22 -7.21
CA ASP A 131 -7.86 -9.38 -8.56
C ASP A 131 -8.85 -10.54 -8.66
N GLU A 132 -9.27 -10.87 -9.89
CA GLU A 132 -10.23 -11.95 -10.16
C GLU A 132 -9.73 -13.33 -9.72
N ALA A 133 -8.41 -13.54 -9.60
CA ALA A 133 -7.85 -14.78 -9.11
C ALA A 133 -8.00 -14.95 -7.59
N SER A 134 -8.39 -13.89 -6.87
CA SER A 134 -8.69 -13.93 -5.43
C SER A 134 -7.55 -14.52 -4.58
N TYR A 135 -6.31 -14.27 -4.98
CA TYR A 135 -5.14 -14.84 -4.34
C TYR A 135 -4.01 -13.81 -4.21
N GLY A 136 -3.47 -13.68 -3.00
CA GLY A 136 -2.30 -12.86 -2.74
C GLY A 136 -1.49 -13.38 -1.56
N GLY A 137 -0.17 -13.42 -1.71
CA GLY A 137 0.75 -13.71 -0.61
C GLY A 137 1.74 -12.56 -0.44
N VAL A 138 1.82 -12.03 0.78
CA VAL A 138 2.60 -10.83 1.08
C VAL A 138 3.44 -11.02 2.35
N ILE A 139 4.62 -10.39 2.39
CA ILE A 139 5.29 -10.04 3.64
C ILE A 139 4.76 -8.67 4.08
N ARG A 140 4.40 -8.57 5.35
CA ARG A 140 4.03 -7.30 5.97
C ARG A 140 5.16 -6.87 6.90
N LEU A 141 5.57 -5.60 6.85
CA LEU A 141 6.63 -5.04 7.69
C LEU A 141 6.09 -3.96 8.62
N PHE A 142 6.71 -3.78 9.78
CA PHE A 142 6.29 -2.83 10.82
C PHE A 142 7.48 -2.20 11.54
N LYS A 143 7.36 -0.92 11.90
CA LYS A 143 8.33 -0.24 12.77
C LYS A 143 8.32 -0.80 14.20
N ASN A 144 7.14 -1.05 14.75
CA ASN A 144 6.92 -1.55 16.11
C ASN A 144 5.96 -2.76 16.09
N HIS A 145 5.54 -3.25 17.25
CA HIS A 145 4.43 -4.22 17.31
C HIS A 145 3.22 -3.69 16.54
N PRO A 146 2.61 -4.51 15.68
CA PRO A 146 1.65 -4.01 14.71
C PRO A 146 0.38 -3.52 15.39
N LYS A 147 -0.01 -2.28 15.08
CA LYS A 147 -1.35 -1.75 15.33
C LYS A 147 -2.15 -1.87 14.05
N TRP A 148 -3.02 -2.87 13.99
CA TRP A 148 -3.85 -3.16 12.81
C TRP A 148 -5.12 -2.32 12.70
N GLU A 149 -5.21 -1.24 13.48
CA GLU A 149 -6.42 -0.45 13.55
C GLU A 149 -6.58 0.38 12.27
N ALA A 150 -7.58 0.00 11.47
CA ALA A 150 -8.04 0.77 10.32
C ALA A 150 -9.08 1.78 10.80
N LEU A 151 -8.79 3.06 10.61
CA LEU A 151 -9.75 4.14 10.87
C LEU A 151 -10.49 4.42 9.56
N ASN A 152 -11.75 4.00 9.48
CA ASN A 152 -12.58 4.24 8.30
C ASN A 152 -12.76 5.75 8.08
N ARG A 153 -12.80 6.16 6.81
CA ARG A 153 -12.95 7.58 6.48
C ARG A 153 -14.24 8.16 7.07
N SER A 154 -14.09 9.22 7.86
CA SER A 154 -15.19 10.00 8.45
C SER A 154 -14.72 11.42 8.79
N ALA A 155 -15.67 12.28 9.19
CA ALA A 155 -15.34 13.64 9.64
C ALA A 155 -14.48 13.64 10.92
N GLU A 156 -14.64 12.64 11.77
CA GLU A 156 -13.83 12.44 12.98
C GLU A 156 -12.41 11.98 12.62
N THR A 157 -12.27 11.02 11.70
CA THR A 157 -10.96 10.54 11.24
C THR A 157 -10.18 11.62 10.49
N ASP A 158 -10.87 12.55 9.81
CA ASP A 158 -10.23 13.75 9.23
C ASP A 158 -9.59 14.67 10.29
N GLN A 159 -9.99 14.56 11.56
CA GLN A 159 -9.39 15.30 12.67
C GLN A 159 -8.20 14.59 13.31
N ASP A 160 -7.90 13.36 12.95
CA ASP A 160 -6.76 12.61 13.48
C ASP A 160 -5.43 13.33 13.18
N GLU A 161 -4.52 13.30 14.14
CA GLU A 161 -3.23 14.01 14.03
C GLU A 161 -2.36 13.44 12.89
N CYS A 162 -2.39 12.11 12.67
CA CYS A 162 -1.62 11.51 11.57
C CYS A 162 -2.14 12.00 10.21
N ARG A 163 -3.45 12.17 10.07
CA ARG A 163 -4.09 12.67 8.85
C ARG A 163 -3.71 14.12 8.59
N LYS A 164 -3.73 14.97 9.62
CA LYS A 164 -3.31 16.38 9.53
C LYS A 164 -1.84 16.49 9.14
N ASN A 165 -0.97 15.68 9.74
CA ASN A 165 0.46 15.65 9.43
C ASN A 165 0.72 15.18 7.99
N TYR A 166 0.00 14.14 7.52
CA TYR A 166 0.06 13.71 6.12
C TYR A 166 -0.32 14.83 5.15
N LEU A 167 -1.44 15.53 5.41
CA LEU A 167 -1.88 16.62 4.54
C LEU A 167 -0.89 17.78 4.50
N LEU A 168 -0.27 18.11 5.64
CA LEU A 168 0.79 19.11 5.73
C LEU A 168 2.01 18.70 4.90
N ALA A 169 2.51 17.47 5.10
CA ALA A 169 3.65 16.91 4.38
C ALA A 169 3.43 16.77 2.86
N ARG A 170 2.18 16.52 2.44
CA ARG A 170 1.81 16.52 1.02
C ARG A 170 1.80 17.94 0.45
N SER A 171 1.25 18.90 1.20
CA SER A 171 1.08 20.29 0.73
C SER A 171 2.40 21.05 0.57
N ASN A 172 3.39 20.74 1.41
CA ASN A 172 4.70 21.38 1.39
C ASN A 172 5.74 20.60 0.54
N GLY A 173 5.33 19.48 -0.08
CA GLY A 173 6.21 18.64 -0.90
C GLY A 173 7.25 17.84 -0.10
N SER A 174 7.08 17.64 1.21
CA SER A 174 8.04 16.93 2.07
C SER A 174 8.26 15.46 1.72
N PHE A 175 7.52 14.90 0.77
CA PHE A 175 7.78 13.55 0.27
C PHE A 175 8.73 13.50 -0.94
N LEU A 176 9.00 14.65 -1.58
CA LEU A 176 9.83 14.76 -2.79
C LEU A 176 11.31 15.04 -2.50
N VAL A 177 11.74 14.85 -1.23
CA VAL A 177 13.10 15.14 -0.74
C VAL A 177 14.00 13.91 -0.76
#